data_AF-A0A7X1IUC7-F1
#
_entry.id   AF-A0A7X1IUC7-F1
#
_cell.length_a   1.000
_cell.length_b   1.000
_cell.length_c   1.000
_cell.angle_alpha   90.00
_cell.angle_beta   90.00
_cell.angle_gamma   90.00
#
_symmetry.space_group_name_H-M   'P 1'
#
loop_
_entity.id
_entity.type
_entity.pdbx_description
1 polymer ?
#
loop_
_entity_poly.entity_id
_entity_poly.type
_entity_poly.pdbx_seq_one_letter_code
_entity_poly.pdbx_strand_id
1 'polypeptide(L)'
;MARPRNPIAKAKAEGRDKTHPTRFKDRKDVKADGPLGNPPAWLKDTPESKAKAAWKLFEKELPWLNQSHRMLVGMAANIQGRMMAGQEVGVQAMNLLRQMLGQMGATPADASKVAVPDDGDEKDDLVDE
;
A
#
# COMPACT_ATOMS: atom_id res chain seq x y z
N MET A 1 8.36 -23.72 6.73
CA MET A 1 7.54 -22.49 6.89
C MET A 1 6.27 -22.64 6.08
N ALA A 2 5.10 -22.32 6.65
CA ALA A 2 3.85 -22.29 5.90
C ALA A 2 3.94 -21.26 4.77
N ARG A 3 3.61 -21.65 3.53
CA ARG A 3 3.60 -20.72 2.38
C ARG A 3 2.52 -19.65 2.62
N PRO A 4 2.88 -18.35 2.65
CA PRO A 4 1.89 -17.29 2.82
C PRO A 4 0.82 -17.39 1.74
N ARG A 5 -0.45 -17.26 2.14
CA ARG A 5 -1.57 -17.30 1.19
C ARG A 5 -1.51 -16.04 0.32
N ASN A 6 -1.66 -16.20 -1.00
CA ASN A 6 -1.81 -15.05 -1.90
C ASN A 6 -3.18 -14.40 -1.67
N PRO A 7 -3.26 -13.11 -1.29
CA PRO A 7 -4.52 -12.36 -1.25
C PRO A 7 -5.23 -12.39 -2.61
N ILE A 8 -6.55 -12.25 -2.63
CA ILE A 8 -7.31 -12.35 -3.90
C ILE A 8 -7.00 -11.15 -4.79
N ALA A 9 -6.97 -9.93 -4.24
CA ALA A 9 -6.58 -8.73 -4.99
C ALA A 9 -5.25 -8.92 -5.72
N LYS A 10 -4.25 -9.46 -5.03
CA LYS A 10 -2.94 -9.78 -5.61
C LYS A 10 -3.02 -10.93 -6.62
N ALA A 11 -3.80 -11.97 -6.35
CA ALA A 11 -3.99 -13.07 -7.30
C ALA A 11 -4.69 -12.61 -8.59
N LYS A 12 -5.61 -11.65 -8.52
CA LYS A 12 -6.27 -11.01 -9.67
C LYS A 12 -5.29 -10.16 -10.47
N ALA A 13 -4.50 -9.33 -9.78
CA ALA A 13 -3.44 -8.52 -10.40
C ALA A 13 -2.43 -9.38 -11.16
N GLU A 14 -2.01 -10.50 -10.58
CA GLU A 14 -1.04 -11.43 -11.16
C GLU A 14 -1.67 -12.44 -12.17
N GLY A 15 -2.99 -12.37 -12.43
CA GLY A 15 -3.71 -13.35 -13.27
C GLY A 15 -3.71 -14.78 -12.73
N ARG A 16 -3.36 -14.96 -11.46
CA ARG A 16 -3.33 -16.27 -10.77
C ARG A 16 -4.70 -16.79 -10.40
N ASP A 17 -5.67 -15.90 -10.26
CA ASP A 17 -7.08 -16.25 -10.16
C ASP A 17 -7.57 -16.95 -11.45
N LYS A 18 -7.07 -16.53 -12.62
CA LYS A 18 -7.40 -17.14 -13.92
C LYS A 18 -6.68 -18.46 -14.16
N THR A 19 -5.41 -18.56 -13.79
CA THR A 19 -4.62 -19.81 -13.97
C THR A 19 -4.91 -20.87 -12.90
N HIS A 20 -5.37 -20.47 -11.71
CA HIS A 20 -5.72 -21.37 -10.61
C HIS A 20 -7.08 -21.04 -9.97
N PRO A 21 -8.19 -21.06 -10.73
CA PRO A 21 -9.49 -20.55 -10.29
C PRO A 21 -10.05 -21.29 -9.07
N THR A 22 -9.83 -22.59 -8.98
CA THR A 22 -10.26 -23.42 -7.84
C THR A 22 -9.65 -22.97 -6.52
N ARG A 23 -8.46 -22.35 -6.52
CA ARG A 23 -7.83 -21.86 -5.28
C ARG A 23 -8.49 -20.60 -4.74
N PHE A 24 -9.18 -19.83 -5.59
CA PHE A 24 -9.68 -18.49 -5.28
C PHE A 24 -11.21 -18.38 -5.33
N LYS A 25 -11.91 -19.36 -5.91
CA LYS A 25 -13.37 -19.38 -6.14
C LYS A 25 -14.21 -18.99 -4.91
N ASP A 26 -13.90 -19.55 -3.73
CA ASP A 26 -14.71 -19.32 -2.51
C ASP A 26 -14.10 -18.26 -1.58
N ARG A 27 -13.01 -17.61 -2.00
CA ARG A 27 -12.41 -16.56 -1.18
C ARG A 27 -13.18 -15.26 -1.45
N LYS A 28 -13.49 -14.53 -0.39
CA LYS A 28 -13.95 -13.14 -0.46
C LYS A 28 -12.83 -12.25 0.00
N ASP A 29 -12.53 -11.20 -0.76
CA ASP A 29 -11.60 -10.19 -0.28
C ASP A 29 -12.30 -9.43 0.83
N VAL A 30 -11.54 -9.11 1.88
CA VAL A 30 -11.94 -8.04 2.77
C VAL A 30 -11.85 -6.79 1.92
N LYS A 31 -13.01 -6.22 1.55
CA LYS A 31 -13.02 -4.93 0.86
C LYS A 31 -12.30 -3.96 1.77
N ALA A 32 -11.20 -3.38 1.29
CA ALA A 32 -10.61 -2.25 1.97
C ALA A 32 -11.61 -1.09 1.83
N ASP A 33 -12.05 -0.53 2.95
CA ASP A 33 -13.12 0.48 2.99
C ASP A 33 -12.63 1.87 2.54
N GLY A 34 -12.12 1.97 1.31
CA GLY A 34 -11.76 3.24 0.66
C GLY A 34 -10.28 3.63 0.69
N PRO A 35 -9.95 4.87 0.28
CA PRO A 35 -8.57 5.33 0.10
C PRO A 35 -7.81 5.39 1.43
N LEU A 36 -6.48 5.53 1.36
CA LEU A 36 -5.62 5.64 2.55
C LEU A 36 -6.14 6.73 3.51
N GLY A 37 -6.48 7.91 2.99
CA GLY A 37 -7.14 8.99 3.74
C GLY A 37 -6.21 9.77 4.66
N ASN A 38 -6.80 10.64 5.49
CA ASN A 38 -6.03 11.54 6.36
C ASN A 38 -5.22 10.80 7.44
N PRO A 39 -4.03 11.31 7.82
CA PRO A 39 -3.24 10.74 8.89
C PRO A 39 -4.06 10.55 10.18
N PRO A 40 -3.89 9.44 10.91
CA PRO A 40 -4.62 9.21 12.15
C PRO A 40 -4.21 10.23 13.22
N ALA A 41 -5.12 10.55 14.15
CA ALA A 41 -4.93 11.59 15.16
C ALA A 41 -3.71 11.36 16.08
N TRP A 42 -3.30 10.11 16.27
CA TRP A 42 -2.12 9.76 17.05
C TRP A 42 -0.80 10.06 16.33
N LEU A 43 -0.81 10.22 15.01
CA LEU A 43 0.37 10.60 14.24
C LEU A 43 0.58 12.10 14.38
N LYS A 44 1.63 12.50 15.10
CA LYS A 44 1.94 13.90 15.40
C LYS A 44 3.23 14.32 14.71
N ASP A 45 3.24 15.56 14.24
CA ASP A 45 4.49 16.21 13.88
C ASP A 45 5.11 16.81 15.15
N THR A 46 6.43 16.73 15.23
CA THR A 46 7.25 17.34 16.27
C THR A 46 8.48 17.97 15.59
N PRO A 47 9.28 18.80 16.30
CA PRO A 47 10.54 19.29 15.73
C PRO A 47 11.47 18.18 15.22
N GLU A 48 11.37 16.99 15.80
CA GLU A 48 12.19 15.81 15.49
C GLU A 48 11.52 14.85 14.47
N SER A 49 10.27 15.08 14.09
CA SER A 49 9.53 14.17 13.21
C SER A 49 8.48 14.89 12.39
N LYS A 50 8.60 14.82 11.06
CA LYS A 50 7.61 15.30 10.08
C LYS A 50 6.69 14.17 9.61
N ALA A 51 6.13 13.40 10.55
CA ALA A 51 5.41 12.16 10.25
C ALA A 51 4.14 12.37 9.40
N LYS A 52 3.36 13.43 9.59
CA LYS A 52 2.19 13.69 8.74
C LYS A 52 2.58 14.05 7.31
N ALA A 53 3.67 14.79 7.14
CA ALA A 53 4.22 15.08 5.81
C ALA A 53 4.70 13.79 5.13
N ALA A 54 5.36 12.89 5.87
CA ALA A 54 5.75 11.58 5.38
C ALA A 54 4.54 10.71 4.98
N TRP A 55 3.45 10.73 5.76
CA TRP A 55 2.20 10.06 5.39
C TRP A 55 1.67 10.56 4.04
N LYS A 56 1.60 11.89 3.86
CA LYS A 56 1.13 12.50 2.61
C LYS A 56 2.05 12.21 1.43
N LEU A 57 3.35 12.07 1.68
CA LEU A 57 4.29 11.60 0.67
C LEU A 57 3.99 10.15 0.26
N PHE A 58 3.76 9.24 1.21
CA PHE A 58 3.38 7.87 0.87
C PHE A 58 2.04 7.79 0.14
N GLU A 59 1.05 8.58 0.54
CA GLU A 59 -0.24 8.68 -0.17
C GLU A 59 -0.06 9.09 -1.63
N LYS A 60 0.84 10.06 -1.89
CA LYS A 60 1.13 10.56 -3.23
C LYS A 60 1.92 9.57 -4.08
N GLU A 61 2.98 9.00 -3.53
CA GLU A 61 3.93 8.17 -4.28
C GLU A 61 3.46 6.72 -4.45
N LEU A 62 2.51 6.27 -3.61
CA LEU A 62 1.99 4.91 -3.59
C LEU A 62 0.45 4.96 -3.73
N PRO A 63 -0.10 5.31 -4.91
CA PRO A 63 -1.53 5.58 -5.10
C PRO A 63 -2.43 4.36 -4.88
N TRP A 64 -1.87 3.14 -4.82
CA TRP A 64 -2.60 1.91 -4.53
C TRP A 64 -2.86 1.66 -3.04
N LEU A 65 -2.35 2.51 -2.15
CA LEU A 65 -2.58 2.36 -0.71
C LEU A 65 -4.04 2.70 -0.34
N ASN A 66 -4.58 1.90 0.57
CA ASN A 66 -5.97 1.98 1.00
C ASN A 66 -6.08 1.89 2.54
N GLN A 67 -7.30 1.91 3.08
CA GLN A 67 -7.51 1.87 4.53
C GLN A 67 -6.79 0.72 5.26
N SER A 68 -6.66 -0.45 4.63
CA SER A 68 -5.97 -1.60 5.23
C SER A 68 -4.48 -1.36 5.47
N HIS A 69 -3.88 -0.40 4.77
CA HIS A 69 -2.47 -0.05 4.91
C HIS A 69 -2.20 0.99 6.00
N ARG A 70 -3.24 1.64 6.55
CA ARG A 70 -3.09 2.79 7.47
C ARG A 70 -2.14 2.55 8.64
N MET A 71 -2.17 1.36 9.23
CA MET A 71 -1.28 1.03 10.35
C MET A 71 0.19 0.95 9.92
N LEU A 72 0.47 0.26 8.80
CA LEU A 72 1.82 0.16 8.23
C LEU A 72 2.34 1.52 7.78
N VAL A 73 1.51 2.31 7.11
CA VAL A 73 1.86 3.68 6.69
C VAL A 73 2.17 4.55 7.90
N GLY A 74 1.38 4.47 8.98
CA GLY A 74 1.64 5.25 10.19
C GLY A 74 2.97 4.91 10.87
N MET A 75 3.37 3.63 10.88
CA MET A 75 4.68 3.20 11.37
C MET A 75 5.81 3.68 10.46
N ALA A 76 5.67 3.49 9.14
CA ALA A 76 6.65 3.95 8.15
C ALA A 76 6.82 5.47 8.18
N ALA A 77 5.71 6.21 8.31
CA ALA A 77 5.68 7.66 8.38
C ALA A 77 6.43 8.21 9.60
N ASN A 78 6.44 7.51 10.73
CA ASN A 78 7.25 7.91 11.89
C ASN A 78 8.76 7.83 11.61
N ILE A 79 9.21 6.77 10.92
CA ILE A 79 10.64 6.61 10.60
C ILE A 79 11.04 7.60 9.50
N GLN A 80 10.25 7.67 8.42
CA GLN A 80 10.49 8.60 7.32
C GLN A 80 10.40 10.07 7.79
N GLY A 81 9.49 10.39 8.70
CA GLY A 81 9.32 11.71 9.28
C GLY A 81 10.55 12.19 10.05
N ARG A 82 11.25 11.29 10.75
CA ARG A 82 12.53 11.58 11.41
C ARG A 82 13.62 11.91 10.39
N MET A 83 13.70 11.15 9.30
CA MET A 83 14.65 11.43 8.20
C MET A 83 14.38 12.81 7.58
N MET A 84 13.11 13.14 7.32
CA MET A 84 12.70 14.45 6.79
C MET A 84 12.95 15.62 7.76
N ALA A 85 13.04 15.33 9.07
CA ALA A 85 13.42 16.29 10.10
C ALA A 85 14.95 16.40 10.30
N GLY A 86 15.77 15.69 9.51
CA GLY A 86 17.22 15.70 9.61
C GLY A 86 17.76 14.96 10.83
N GLN A 87 16.94 14.14 11.48
CA GLN A 87 17.39 13.32 12.60
C GLN A 87 18.28 12.18 12.11
N GLU A 88 19.21 11.75 12.97
CA GLU A 88 19.94 10.52 12.74
C GLU A 88 18.99 9.32 12.87
N VAL A 89 18.95 8.50 11.82
CA VAL A 89 18.13 7.29 11.76
C VAL A 89 19.05 6.09 11.59
N GLY A 90 19.22 5.33 12.67
CA GLY A 90 20.11 4.17 12.69
C GLY A 90 19.69 3.05 11.72
N VAL A 91 20.65 2.18 11.40
CA VAL A 91 20.51 1.07 10.44
C VAL A 91 19.32 0.16 10.74
N GLN A 92 19.03 -0.09 12.01
CA GLN A 92 17.86 -0.91 12.43
C GLN A 92 16.54 -0.29 11.96
N ALA A 93 16.35 1.01 12.15
CA ALA A 93 15.15 1.72 11.73
C ALA A 93 15.06 1.81 10.20
N MET A 94 16.18 2.04 9.51
CA MET A 94 16.20 2.04 8.04
C MET A 94 15.88 0.67 7.44
N ASN A 95 16.37 -0.42 8.04
CA ASN A 95 16.03 -1.78 7.63
C ASN A 95 14.55 -2.10 7.88
N LEU A 96 13.98 -1.64 8.99
CA LEU A 96 12.55 -1.78 9.27
C LEU A 96 11.72 -1.01 8.24
N LEU A 97 12.11 0.23 7.91
CA LEU A 97 11.45 1.03 6.88
C LEU A 97 11.48 0.33 5.52
N ARG A 98 12.65 -0.19 5.09
CA ARG A 98 12.77 -0.97 3.84
C ARG A 98 11.83 -2.18 3.82
N GLN A 99 11.68 -2.88 4.94
CA GLN A 99 10.77 -4.03 5.04
C GLN A 99 9.31 -3.61 4.91
N MET A 100 8.89 -2.53 5.59
CA MET A 100 7.54 -2.00 5.48
C MET A 100 7.23 -1.53 4.05
N LEU A 101 8.18 -0.86 3.39
CA LEU A 101 8.05 -0.46 1.99
C LEU A 101 7.85 -1.67 1.05
N GLY A 102 8.62 -2.75 1.25
CA GLY A 102 8.40 -4.00 0.51
C GLY A 102 7.01 -4.61 0.75
N GLN A 103 6.53 -4.61 2.00
CA GLN A 103 5.20 -5.12 2.34
C GLN A 103 4.07 -4.27 1.74
N MET A 104 4.29 -2.97 1.57
CA MET A 104 3.36 -2.03 0.94
C MET A 104 3.47 -1.97 -0.60
N GLY A 105 4.35 -2.79 -1.20
CA GLY A 105 4.53 -2.84 -2.65
C GLY A 105 5.33 -1.66 -3.23
N ALA A 106 6.03 -0.89 -2.39
CA ALA A 106 6.76 0.31 -2.79
C ALA A 106 8.13 0.04 -3.44
N THR A 107 8.43 -1.21 -3.81
CA THR A 107 9.67 -1.58 -4.52
C THR A 107 9.35 -1.81 -6.00
N PRO A 108 10.26 -1.56 -6.94
CA PRO A 108 9.98 -1.78 -8.37
C PRO A 108 9.51 -3.21 -8.69
N ALA A 109 10.10 -4.20 -8.01
CA ALA A 109 9.73 -5.60 -8.16
C ALA A 109 8.32 -5.93 -7.62
N ASP A 110 7.83 -5.18 -6.65
CA ASP A 110 6.50 -5.39 -6.07
C ASP A 110 5.44 -4.48 -6.69
N ALA A 111 5.80 -3.26 -7.11
CA ALA A 111 4.93 -2.35 -7.85
C ALA A 111 4.37 -3.01 -9.12
N SER A 112 5.20 -3.79 -9.83
CA SER A 112 4.75 -4.60 -10.99
C SER A 112 3.66 -5.64 -10.68
N LYS A 113 3.42 -5.95 -9.39
CA LYS A 113 2.43 -6.93 -8.92
C LYS A 113 1.22 -6.27 -8.27
N VAL A 114 1.22 -4.95 -8.11
CA VAL A 114 0.09 -4.22 -7.53
C VAL A 114 -0.85 -3.80 -8.65
N ALA A 115 -2.09 -4.29 -8.63
CA ALA A 115 -3.13 -3.75 -9.48
C ALA A 115 -3.46 -2.34 -9.00
N VAL A 116 -3.20 -1.34 -9.84
CA VAL A 116 -3.77 0.00 -9.68
C VAL A 116 -5.29 -0.17 -9.82
N PRO A 117 -6.10 0.32 -8.87
CA PRO A 117 -7.55 0.34 -9.04
C PRO A 117 -7.87 1.05 -10.35
N ASP A 118 -8.67 0.41 -11.18
CA ASP A 118 -9.27 1.04 -12.35
C ASP A 118 -10.17 2.16 -11.81
N ASP A 119 -9.75 3.42 -11.95
CA ASP A 119 -10.65 4.56 -11.78
C ASP A 119 -11.63 4.43 -12.92
N GLY A 120 -12.79 3.82 -12.65
CA GLY A 120 -13.69 3.29 -13.66
C GLY A 120 -13.89 4.24 -14.83
N ASP A 121 -13.14 4.01 -15.91
CA ASP A 121 -13.54 4.42 -17.24
C ASP A 121 -14.76 3.56 -17.53
N GLU A 122 -15.92 4.19 -17.35
CA GLU A 122 -17.16 3.79 -17.98
C GLU A 122 -16.79 3.38 -19.40
N LYS A 123 -16.98 2.09 -19.70
CA LYS A 123 -17.05 1.66 -21.08
C LYS A 123 -18.26 2.39 -21.64
N ASP A 124 -18.02 3.52 -22.28
CA ASP A 124 -18.92 4.09 -23.25
C ASP A 124 -19.14 2.99 -24.29
N ASP A 125 -20.26 2.27 -24.15
CA ASP A 125 -20.86 1.49 -25.21
C ASP A 125 -21.36 2.49 -26.28
N LEU A 126 -20.42 3.17 -26.93
CA LEU A 126 -20.62 3.90 -28.16
C LEU A 126 -20.26 2.98 -29.31
N VAL A 127 -21.22 2.13 -29.66
CA VAL A 127 -21.40 1.69 -31.05
C VAL A 127 -22.85 1.97 -31.42
N ASP A 128 -23.03 3.16 -31.98
CA ASP A 128 -24.13 3.46 -32.91
C ASP A 128 -23.95 2.62 -34.20
N GLU A 129 -25.10 2.25 -34.77
CA GLU A 129 -25.39 1.56 -36.05
C GLU A 129 -25.35 0.02 -36.13
#